data_AF-A0A7C7QZR7-F1
#
_entry.id   AF-A0A7C7QZR7-F1
#
_cell.length_a   1.000
_cell.length_b   1.000
_cell.length_c   1.000
_cell.angle_alpha   90.00
_cell.angle_beta   90.00
_cell.angle_gamma   90.00
#
_symmetry.space_group_name_H-M   'P 1'
#
loop_
_entity.id
_entity.type
_entity.pdbx_description
1 polymer ?
#
loop_
_entity_poly.entity_id
_entity_poly.type
_entity_poly.pdbx_seq_one_letter_code
_entity_poly.pdbx_strand_id
1 'polypeptide(L)'
;MRALLDGVDIFNVALWLCGLLLVLVLIGVRVAFAAAFVGIVGLSVFFMARQGFDRGLITALLTAGQVPHSKASGYALSLIPTFILIGYLAYYAGLTKALFEAAKRWVGWVPGGMA
;
A
#
# COMPACT_ATOMS: atom_id res chain seq x y z
N MET A 1 -5.23 -33.16 -17.06
CA MET A 1 -5.34 -32.00 -16.15
C MET A 1 -4.75 -30.69 -16.71
N ARG A 2 -4.06 -30.69 -17.88
CA ARG A 2 -3.95 -29.47 -18.73
C ARG A 2 -5.26 -29.19 -19.49
N ALA A 3 -5.91 -30.25 -19.96
CA ALA A 3 -7.21 -30.20 -20.66
C ALA A 3 -8.42 -29.67 -19.85
N LEU A 4 -8.30 -29.50 -18.52
CA LEU A 4 -9.39 -28.98 -17.67
C LEU A 4 -9.28 -27.45 -17.46
N LEU A 5 -8.18 -26.85 -17.93
CA LEU A 5 -7.88 -25.41 -17.84
C LEU A 5 -7.82 -24.74 -19.23
N ASP A 6 -7.94 -25.50 -20.32
CA ASP A 6 -7.93 -24.99 -21.70
C ASP A 6 -9.26 -24.28 -22.09
N GLY A 7 -10.23 -24.18 -21.17
CA GLY A 7 -11.53 -23.54 -21.40
C GLY A 7 -12.05 -22.71 -20.23
N VAL A 8 -11.24 -22.45 -19.20
CA VAL A 8 -11.65 -21.59 -18.07
C VAL A 8 -11.03 -20.22 -18.27
N ASP A 9 -11.83 -19.32 -18.85
CA ASP A 9 -11.44 -17.91 -18.99
C ASP A 9 -11.03 -17.34 -17.63
N ILE A 10 -9.91 -16.62 -17.62
CA ILE A 10 -9.37 -15.92 -16.45
C ILE A 10 -10.47 -15.07 -15.78
N PHE A 11 -11.39 -14.54 -16.58
CA PHE A 11 -12.54 -13.78 -16.13
C PHE A 11 -13.49 -14.59 -15.23
N ASN A 12 -13.78 -15.85 -15.59
CA ASN A 12 -14.64 -16.72 -14.77
C ASN A 12 -13.96 -17.03 -13.44
N VAL A 13 -12.67 -17.40 -13.46
CA VAL A 13 -11.91 -17.66 -12.23
C VAL A 13 -11.92 -16.44 -11.30
N ALA A 14 -11.73 -15.25 -11.85
CA ALA A 14 -11.80 -14.01 -11.08
C ALA A 14 -13.20 -13.79 -10.48
N LEU A 15 -14.27 -14.11 -11.21
CA LEU A 15 -15.65 -13.99 -10.73
C LEU A 15 -15.91 -14.91 -9.53
N TRP A 16 -15.46 -16.18 -9.60
CA TRP A 16 -15.57 -17.15 -8.51
C TRP A 16 -14.79 -16.70 -7.27
N LEU A 17 -13.58 -16.16 -7.46
CA LEU A 17 -12.74 -15.66 -6.36
C LEU A 17 -13.33 -14.42 -5.69
N CYS A 18 -13.91 -13.49 -6.47
CA CYS A 18 -14.64 -12.34 -5.93
C CYS A 18 -15.86 -12.75 -5.12
N GLY A 19 -16.63 -13.73 -5.60
CA GLY A 19 -17.76 -14.30 -4.87
C GLY A 19 -17.32 -14.95 -3.56
N LEU A 20 -16.26 -15.75 -3.59
CA LEU A 20 -15.68 -16.38 -2.40
C LEU A 20 -15.23 -15.35 -1.36
N LEU A 21 -14.58 -14.26 -1.80
CA LEU A 21 -14.15 -13.17 -0.93
C LEU A 21 -15.34 -12.50 -0.24
N LEU A 22 -16.40 -12.19 -0.99
CA LEU A 22 -17.60 -11.57 -0.44
C LEU A 22 -18.27 -12.47 0.61
N VAL A 23 -18.39 -13.77 0.34
CA VAL A 23 -18.95 -14.73 1.28
C VAL A 23 -18.12 -14.81 2.56
N LEU A 24 -16.78 -14.90 2.45
CA LEU A 24 -15.88 -14.95 3.60
C LEU A 24 -15.97 -13.69 4.48
N VAL A 25 -16.09 -12.52 3.86
CA VAL A 25 -16.25 -11.25 4.58
C VAL A 25 -17.61 -11.19 5.29
N LEU A 26 -18.68 -11.64 4.65
CA LEU A 26 -20.04 -11.62 5.21
C LEU A 26 -20.21 -12.59 6.39
N ILE A 27 -19.48 -13.71 6.41
CA ILE A 27 -19.47 -14.68 7.52
C ILE A 27 -18.75 -14.12 8.77
N GLY A 28 -18.13 -12.94 8.67
CA GLY A 28 -17.49 -12.26 9.81
C GLY A 28 -16.01 -12.60 9.98
N VAL A 29 -15.37 -13.23 8.99
CA VAL A 29 -13.92 -13.37 8.96
C VAL A 29 -13.31 -11.98 8.73
N ARG A 30 -12.34 -11.59 9.56
CA ARG A 30 -11.63 -10.32 9.42
C ARG A 30 -11.08 -10.21 7.99
N VAL A 31 -11.43 -9.12 7.29
CA VAL A 31 -11.13 -8.89 5.86
C VAL A 31 -9.67 -9.19 5.51
N ALA A 32 -8.74 -8.94 6.43
CA ALA A 32 -7.32 -9.27 6.27
C ALA A 32 -7.06 -10.76 6.01
N PHE A 33 -7.71 -11.68 6.73
CA PHE A 33 -7.55 -13.12 6.55
C PHE A 33 -8.28 -13.62 5.30
N ALA A 34 -9.48 -13.09 5.05
CA ALA A 34 -10.25 -13.40 3.84
C ALA A 34 -9.49 -13.00 2.57
N ALA A 35 -8.97 -11.77 2.53
CA ALA A 35 -8.20 -11.27 1.40
C ALA A 35 -6.84 -11.96 1.25
N ALA A 36 -6.17 -12.33 2.36
CA ALA A 36 -4.94 -13.11 2.29
C ALA A 36 -5.16 -14.50 1.70
N PHE A 37 -6.22 -15.20 2.15
CA PHE A 37 -6.52 -16.55 1.69
C PHE A 37 -6.98 -16.57 0.23
N VAL A 38 -7.93 -15.70 -0.14
CA VAL A 38 -8.38 -15.56 -1.54
C VAL A 38 -7.24 -15.05 -2.43
N GLY A 39 -6.39 -14.15 -1.92
CA GLY A 39 -5.22 -13.67 -2.64
C GLY A 39 -4.23 -14.78 -2.95
N ILE A 40 -3.86 -15.60 -1.96
CA ILE A 40 -2.94 -16.74 -2.15
C ILE A 40 -3.53 -17.76 -3.13
N VAL A 41 -4.80 -18.14 -2.95
CA VAL A 41 -5.49 -19.11 -3.83
C VAL A 41 -5.62 -18.54 -5.25
N GLY A 42 -6.00 -17.28 -5.39
CA GLY A 42 -6.17 -16.61 -6.67
C GLY A 42 -4.86 -16.46 -7.45
N LEU A 43 -3.78 -16.05 -6.76
CA LEU A 43 -2.45 -15.96 -7.37
C LEU A 43 -1.92 -17.34 -7.77
N SER A 44 -2.14 -18.35 -6.92
CA SER A 44 -1.73 -19.73 -7.20
C SER A 44 -2.44 -20.28 -8.44
N VAL A 45 -3.75 -20.12 -8.55
CA VAL A 45 -4.52 -20.57 -9.73
C VAL A 45 -4.14 -19.78 -10.99
N PHE A 46 -3.91 -18.47 -10.88
CA PHE A 46 -3.49 -17.63 -12.00
C PHE A 46 -2.11 -18.01 -12.56
N PHE A 47 -1.12 -18.22 -11.70
CA PHE A 47 0.23 -18.62 -12.12
C PHE A 47 0.30 -20.10 -12.53
N MET A 48 -0.52 -20.97 -11.94
CA MET A 48 -0.70 -22.36 -12.38
C MET A 48 -1.17 -22.46 -13.84
N ALA A 49 -2.08 -21.56 -14.24
CA ALA A 49 -2.61 -21.49 -15.60
C ALA A 49 -1.60 -21.01 -16.66
N ARG A 50 -0.60 -20.18 -16.28
CA ARG A 50 0.40 -19.65 -17.24
C ARG A 50 1.71 -20.43 -17.33
N GLN A 51 2.19 -21.07 -16.26
CA GLN A 51 3.57 -21.62 -16.22
C GLN A 51 3.70 -23.10 -15.84
N GLY A 52 2.61 -23.79 -15.48
CA GLY A 52 2.65 -25.17 -15.02
C GLY A 52 3.01 -25.32 -13.53
N PHE A 53 2.57 -26.45 -12.97
CA PHE A 53 2.41 -26.72 -11.53
C PHE A 53 3.62 -26.40 -10.66
N ASP A 54 4.83 -26.68 -11.16
CA ASP A 54 6.07 -26.60 -10.38
C ASP A 54 6.58 -25.15 -10.17
N ARG A 55 6.43 -24.30 -11.20
CA ARG A 55 6.89 -22.89 -11.15
C ARG A 55 5.80 -21.91 -10.73
N GLY A 56 4.53 -22.28 -10.93
CA GLY A 56 3.38 -21.43 -10.60
C GLY A 56 3.20 -21.22 -9.09
N LEU A 57 3.45 -22.26 -8.29
CA LEU A 57 3.35 -22.17 -6.83
C LEU A 57 4.47 -21.29 -6.25
N ILE A 58 5.69 -21.44 -6.77
CA ILE A 58 6.86 -20.67 -6.32
C ILE A 58 6.70 -19.19 -6.68
N THR A 59 6.26 -18.89 -7.92
CA THR A 59 6.03 -17.50 -8.35
C THR A 59 4.87 -16.84 -7.63
N ALA A 60 3.77 -17.56 -7.38
CA ALA A 60 2.67 -17.07 -6.56
C ALA A 60 3.11 -16.75 -5.11
N LEU A 61 3.92 -17.61 -4.50
CA LEU A 61 4.41 -17.39 -3.14
C LEU A 61 5.40 -16.20 -3.08
N LEU A 62 6.27 -16.06 -4.08
CA LEU A 62 7.19 -14.93 -4.21
C LEU A 62 6.45 -13.60 -4.38
N THR A 63 5.42 -13.54 -5.23
CA THR A 63 4.61 -12.33 -5.43
C THR A 63 3.75 -12.03 -4.20
N ALA A 64 3.20 -13.04 -3.53
CA ALA A 64 2.49 -12.85 -2.25
C ALA A 64 3.41 -12.24 -1.17
N GLY A 65 4.70 -12.59 -1.15
CA GLY A 65 5.69 -12.01 -0.25
C GLY A 65 6.06 -10.54 -0.52
N GLN A 66 5.86 -10.05 -1.76
CA GLN A 66 6.10 -8.64 -2.09
C GLN A 66 5.04 -7.71 -1.48
N VAL A 67 3.80 -8.17 -1.32
CA VAL A 67 2.70 -7.33 -0.83
C VAL A 67 2.93 -6.83 0.62
N PRO A 68 3.33 -7.67 1.60
CA PRO A 68 3.73 -7.20 2.91
C PRO A 68 5.02 -6.37 2.88
N HIS A 69 5.99 -6.75 2.04
CA HIS A 69 7.27 -6.07 1.94
C HIS A 69 7.11 -4.61 1.52
N SER A 70 6.27 -4.34 0.50
CA SER A 70 5.99 -2.97 0.04
C SER A 70 5.17 -2.13 1.03
N LYS A 71 4.50 -2.75 2.01
CA LYS A 71 3.78 -2.01 3.07
C LYS A 71 4.65 -1.75 4.29
N ALA A 72 5.56 -2.67 4.62
CA ALA A 72 6.56 -2.48 5.67
C ALA A 72 7.68 -1.51 5.25
N SER A 73 8.05 -1.48 3.96
CA SER A 73 9.06 -0.55 3.43
C SER A 73 8.54 0.87 3.16
N GLY A 74 7.24 1.11 3.39
CA GLY A 74 6.70 2.46 3.39
C GLY A 74 7.36 3.25 4.53
N TYR A 75 8.26 4.17 4.18
CA TYR A 75 9.00 5.07 5.08
C TYR A 75 8.11 6.04 5.89
N ALA A 76 6.84 5.71 6.11
CA ALA A 76 5.91 6.52 6.90
C ALA A 76 6.41 6.73 8.33
N LEU A 77 7.04 5.71 8.94
CA LEU A 77 7.56 5.83 10.31
C LEU A 77 8.82 6.69 10.41
N SER A 78 9.66 6.77 9.38
CA SER A 78 10.86 7.62 9.41
C SER A 78 10.56 9.10 9.18
N LEU A 79 9.36 9.44 8.67
CA LEU A 79 8.94 10.83 8.50
C LEU A 79 8.89 11.60 9.83
N ILE A 80 8.49 10.94 10.94
CA ILE A 80 8.37 11.60 12.25
C ILE A 80 9.76 12.05 12.77
N PRO A 81 10.78 11.18 12.87
CA PRO A 81 12.13 11.60 13.25
C PRO A 81 12.72 12.67 12.32
N THR A 82 12.54 12.55 11.00
CA THR A 82 13.07 13.51 10.04
C THR A 82 12.40 14.88 10.17
N PHE A 83 11.09 14.92 10.42
CA PHE A 83 10.36 16.18 10.64
C PHE A 83 10.85 16.89 11.91
N ILE A 84 11.06 16.16 13.01
CA ILE A 84 11.60 16.70 14.26
C ILE A 84 13.03 17.21 14.06
N LEU A 85 13.86 16.47 13.33
CA LEU A 85 15.25 16.84 13.05
C LEU A 85 15.32 18.16 12.24
N ILE A 86 14.53 18.29 11.18
CA ILE A 86 14.45 19.53 10.38
C ILE A 86 13.93 20.68 11.24
N GLY A 87 12.94 20.44 12.11
CA GLY A 87 12.42 21.43 13.05
C GLY A 87 13.49 21.93 14.03
N TYR A 88 14.27 21.03 14.63
CA TYR A 88 15.36 21.37 15.55
C TYR A 88 16.47 22.16 14.84
N LEU A 89 16.83 21.75 13.62
CA LEU A 89 17.83 22.43 12.82
C LEU A 89 17.37 23.85 12.42
N ALA A 90 16.11 23.99 12.00
CA ALA A 90 15.52 25.29 11.65
C ALA A 90 15.40 26.24 12.85
N TYR A 91 15.14 25.70 14.05
CA TYR A 91 15.11 26.47 15.30
C TYR A 91 16.51 27.00 15.66
N TYR A 92 17.52 26.13 15.67
CA TYR A 92 18.90 26.53 15.98
C TYR A 92 19.53 27.43 14.91
N ALA A 93 19.18 27.25 13.64
CA ALA A 93 19.62 28.12 12.55
C ALA A 93 18.94 29.50 12.57
N GLY A 94 17.97 29.74 13.46
CA GLY A 94 17.22 31.00 13.53
C GLY A 94 16.29 31.23 12.33
N LEU A 95 16.11 30.21 11.48
CA LEU A 95 15.32 30.28 10.26
C LEU A 95 13.86 30.64 10.58
N THR A 96 13.34 30.16 11.71
CA THR A 96 11.98 30.49 12.17
C THR A 96 11.80 31.98 12.38
N LYS A 97 12.74 32.65 13.05
CA LYS A 97 12.69 34.10 13.26
C LYS A 97 12.84 34.87 11.95
N ALA A 98 13.79 34.46 11.10
CA ALA A 98 14.01 35.08 9.80
C ALA A 98 12.78 34.96 8.89
N LEU A 99 12.08 33.81 8.90
CA LEU A 99 10.85 33.62 8.15
C LEU A 99 9.71 34.49 8.68
N PHE A 100 9.52 34.57 10.00
CA PHE A 100 8.50 35.44 10.59
C PHE A 100 8.75 36.91 10.30
N GLU A 101 10.01 37.34 10.32
CA GLU A 101 10.36 38.72 9.99
C GLU A 101 10.21 39.02 8.49
N ALA A 102 10.60 38.09 7.60
CA ALA A 102 10.33 38.20 6.17
C ALA A 102 8.83 38.23 5.86
N ALA A 103 8.04 37.37 6.51
CA ALA A 103 6.58 37.36 6.38
C ALA A 103 5.95 38.65 6.90
N LYS A 104 6.43 39.20 8.03
CA LYS A 104 5.96 40.49 8.57
C LYS A 104 6.29 41.64 7.63
N ARG A 105 7.47 41.67 7.03
CA ARG A 105 7.86 42.70 6.04
C ARG A 105 7.09 42.56 4.72
N TRP A 106 6.69 41.35 4.35
CA TRP A 106 5.88 41.10 3.17
C TRP A 106 4.40 41.40 3.42
N VAL A 107 3.76 40.78 4.40
CA VAL A 107 2.29 40.89 4.58
C VAL A 107 1.90 42.06 5.48
N GLY A 108 2.85 42.68 6.18
CA GLY A 108 2.61 43.78 7.11
C GLY A 108 2.08 45.08 6.48
N TRP A 109 2.13 45.23 5.15
CA TRP A 109 1.49 46.38 4.49
C TRP A 109 -0.05 46.26 4.41
N VAL A 110 -0.61 45.06 4.63
CA VAL A 110 -2.06 44.84 4.52
C VAL A 110 -2.79 45.48 5.70
N PRO A 111 -3.75 46.40 5.48
CA PRO A 111 -4.43 47.12 6.54
C PRO A 111 -5.22 46.15 7.43
N GLY A 112 -4.75 45.97 8.67
CA GLY A 112 -5.23 44.98 9.65
C GLY A 112 -4.17 43.98 10.15
N GLY A 113 -2.96 43.98 9.58
CA GLY A 113 -1.90 43.00 9.88
C GLY A 113 -1.19 43.19 11.22
N MET A 114 -1.39 42.20 12.11
CA MET A 114 -0.74 41.93 13.41
C MET A 114 0.37 42.92 13.85
N ALA A 115 0.04 43.78 14.81
CA ALA A 115 1.02 44.37 15.72
C ALA A 115 1.95 43.28 16.30
#